data_AF-A0A2P5VLL2-F1
#
_entry.id   AF-A0A2P5VLL2-F1
#
_cell.length_a   1.000
_cell.length_b   1.000
_cell.length_c   1.000
_cell.angle_alpha   90.00
_cell.angle_beta   90.00
_cell.angle_gamma   90.00
#
_symmetry.space_group_name_H-M   'P 1'
#
loop_
_entity.id
_entity.type
_entity.pdbx_description
1 polymer ?
#
loop_
_entity_poly.entity_id
_entity_poly.type
_entity_poly.pdbx_seq_one_letter_code
_entity_poly.pdbx_strand_id
1 'polypeptide(L)'
;MIVSASYRSDIPAFYSKWFAQCLANGEVMVANPYGGKPYRVALTGDGVDGYVFWSRNMRPFRDNLKTLANLGLPFMVQYTATAYPRLLESSVIHAEQAIADIRDLSQKFHPRAVVWRYDPILFTDLTDADFHKANFAELAAKLSGAVDEVCVSFAQIYRKTRQNLGHIAARHNFAWRDPDWPEKQALLDELRTIAADHALRLTICSQAEALGDPAQCIDAHRLSDIAGYEIVARQIRKTL
;
A
#
# COMPACT_ATOMS: atom_id res chain seq x y z
N MET A 1 0.33 -20.53 4.61
CA MET A 1 0.53 -19.68 3.40
C MET A 1 0.16 -18.23 3.67
N ILE A 2 0.92 -17.25 3.19
CA ILE A 2 0.48 -15.84 3.20
C ILE A 2 -0.36 -15.53 1.95
N VAL A 3 -1.57 -15.01 2.15
CA VAL A 3 -2.50 -14.64 1.07
C VAL A 3 -2.30 -13.16 0.70
N SER A 4 -1.84 -12.93 -0.53
CA SER A 4 -1.73 -11.59 -1.12
C SER A 4 -3.08 -11.21 -1.71
N ALA A 5 -3.97 -10.66 -0.88
CA ALA A 5 -5.39 -10.61 -1.19
C ALA A 5 -5.81 -9.44 -2.08
N SER A 6 -5.00 -8.42 -2.34
CA SER A 6 -5.46 -7.26 -3.14
C SER A 6 -4.36 -6.59 -3.97
N TYR A 7 -3.40 -7.39 -4.41
CA TYR A 7 -2.34 -6.91 -5.31
C TYR A 7 -2.87 -6.60 -6.73
N ARG A 8 -3.86 -7.35 -7.21
CA ARG A 8 -4.42 -7.19 -8.57
C ARG A 8 -5.55 -6.18 -8.66
N SER A 9 -6.27 -6.01 -7.56
CA SER A 9 -7.45 -5.16 -7.43
C SER A 9 -7.59 -4.74 -5.99
N ASP A 10 -8.06 -3.52 -5.73
CA ASP A 10 -8.33 -3.02 -4.37
C ASP A 10 -9.60 -3.70 -3.82
N ILE A 11 -9.45 -4.98 -3.43
CA ILE A 11 -10.50 -5.80 -2.83
C ILE A 11 -11.11 -5.12 -1.60
N PRO A 12 -10.32 -4.49 -0.70
CA PRO A 12 -10.89 -3.75 0.41
C PRO A 12 -11.87 -2.65 -0.01
N ALA A 13 -11.53 -1.84 -1.00
CA ALA A 13 -12.39 -0.73 -1.43
C ALA A 13 -13.62 -1.19 -2.23
N PHE A 14 -13.48 -2.22 -3.08
CA PHE A 14 -14.49 -2.54 -4.11
C PHE A 14 -15.17 -3.91 -3.96
N TYR A 15 -14.55 -4.87 -3.26
CA TYR A 15 -14.99 -6.26 -3.24
C TYR A 15 -15.17 -6.81 -1.81
N SER A 16 -15.47 -5.94 -0.85
CA SER A 16 -15.65 -6.32 0.57
C SER A 16 -16.69 -7.42 0.78
N LYS A 17 -17.88 -7.30 0.19
CA LYS A 17 -18.94 -8.33 0.30
C LYS A 17 -18.53 -9.67 -0.32
N TRP A 18 -17.85 -9.61 -1.46
CA TRP A 18 -17.35 -10.81 -2.13
C TRP A 18 -16.31 -11.52 -1.27
N PHE A 19 -15.36 -10.78 -0.69
CA PHE A 19 -14.36 -11.36 0.21
C PHE A 19 -15.00 -12.00 1.44
N ALA A 20 -16.01 -11.35 2.04
CA ALA A 20 -16.74 -11.92 3.18
C ALA A 20 -17.34 -13.29 2.84
N GLN A 21 -17.95 -13.44 1.65
CA GLN A 21 -18.51 -14.71 1.19
C GLN A 21 -17.42 -15.77 0.98
N CYS A 22 -16.30 -15.40 0.37
CA CYS A 22 -15.17 -16.30 0.17
C CYS A 22 -14.56 -16.76 1.51
N LEU A 23 -14.40 -15.83 2.46
CA LEU A 23 -13.91 -16.13 3.80
C LEU A 23 -14.84 -17.07 4.56
N ALA A 24 -16.16 -16.85 4.49
CA ALA A 24 -17.16 -17.73 5.08
C ALA A 24 -17.14 -19.15 4.48
N ASN A 25 -16.85 -19.26 3.18
CA ASN A 25 -16.69 -20.54 2.49
C ASN A 25 -15.33 -21.22 2.79
N GLY A 26 -14.38 -20.50 3.41
CA GLY A 26 -13.04 -20.98 3.74
C GLY A 26 -12.07 -21.09 2.56
N GLU A 27 -12.50 -20.76 1.34
CA GLU A 27 -11.66 -20.84 0.14
C GLU A 27 -12.22 -20.05 -1.04
N VAL A 28 -11.39 -19.89 -2.07
CA VAL A 28 -11.78 -19.23 -3.33
C VAL A 28 -11.07 -19.83 -4.54
N MET A 29 -11.78 -19.84 -5.68
CA MET A 29 -11.21 -20.15 -6.99
C MET A 29 -10.59 -18.91 -7.61
N VAL A 30 -9.32 -18.99 -8.00
CA VAL A 30 -8.58 -17.89 -8.61
C VAL A 30 -8.19 -18.23 -10.03
N ALA A 31 -8.40 -17.30 -10.95
CA ALA A 31 -7.94 -17.42 -12.32
C ALA A 31 -6.40 -17.37 -12.40
N ASN A 32 -5.81 -18.25 -13.20
CA ASN A 32 -4.38 -18.20 -13.45
C ASN A 32 -4.07 -16.99 -14.36
N PRO A 33 -3.21 -16.05 -13.92
CA PRO A 33 -2.93 -14.84 -14.68
C PRO A 33 -2.19 -15.12 -16.00
N TYR A 34 -1.57 -16.29 -16.15
CA TYR A 34 -0.82 -16.71 -17.33
C TYR A 34 -1.59 -17.70 -18.20
N GLY A 35 -2.92 -17.73 -18.11
CA GLY A 35 -3.79 -18.52 -18.99
C GLY A 35 -3.87 -20.02 -18.65
N GLY A 36 -3.35 -20.44 -17.49
CA GLY A 36 -3.51 -21.81 -16.99
C GLY A 36 -4.89 -22.11 -16.37
N LYS A 37 -5.08 -23.35 -15.90
CA LYS A 37 -6.30 -23.73 -15.17
C LYS A 37 -6.45 -22.89 -13.89
N PRO A 38 -7.69 -22.48 -13.53
CA PRO A 38 -7.95 -21.88 -12.23
C PRO A 38 -7.49 -22.79 -11.08
N TYR A 39 -7.11 -22.19 -9.96
CA TYR A 39 -6.61 -22.90 -8.79
C TYR A 39 -7.35 -22.48 -7.51
N ARG A 40 -7.43 -23.39 -6.53
CA ARG A 40 -8.03 -23.12 -5.21
C ARG A 40 -7.02 -22.46 -4.27
N VAL A 41 -7.52 -21.49 -3.51
CA VAL A 41 -6.80 -20.81 -2.44
C VAL A 41 -7.59 -21.00 -1.16
N ALA A 42 -6.98 -21.62 -0.15
CA ALA A 42 -7.55 -21.65 1.19
C ALA A 42 -7.53 -20.25 1.80
N LEU A 43 -8.61 -19.91 2.50
CA LEU A 43 -8.81 -18.63 3.19
C LEU A 43 -9.07 -18.82 4.70
N THR A 44 -9.08 -20.05 5.22
CA THR A 44 -9.14 -20.31 6.66
C THR A 44 -8.41 -21.61 7.00
N GLY A 45 -8.27 -21.89 8.29
CA GLY A 45 -7.65 -23.10 8.83
C GLY A 45 -6.12 -23.10 8.73
N ASP A 46 -5.51 -24.24 9.05
CA ASP A 46 -4.04 -24.42 9.18
C ASP A 46 -3.25 -24.15 7.89
N GLY A 47 -3.95 -23.98 6.76
CA GLY A 47 -3.34 -23.63 5.48
C GLY A 47 -2.96 -22.16 5.34
N VAL A 48 -3.44 -21.26 6.20
CA VAL A 48 -3.29 -19.80 6.06
C VAL A 48 -2.51 -19.23 7.23
N ASP A 49 -1.39 -18.56 6.94
CA ASP A 49 -0.54 -17.94 7.96
C ASP A 49 -0.89 -16.47 8.19
N GLY A 50 -1.54 -15.82 7.22
CA GLY A 50 -1.94 -14.42 7.31
C GLY A 50 -2.24 -13.78 5.97
N TYR A 51 -2.59 -12.49 6.02
CA TYR A 51 -3.04 -11.70 4.87
C TYR A 51 -2.23 -10.45 4.64
N VAL A 52 -2.10 -10.08 3.36
CA VAL A 52 -1.64 -8.76 2.96
C VAL A 52 -2.69 -8.10 2.09
N PHE A 53 -3.07 -6.89 2.46
CA PHE A 53 -4.02 -6.05 1.72
C PHE A 53 -3.35 -4.76 1.27
N TRP A 54 -3.55 -4.35 0.03
CA TRP A 54 -3.33 -3.02 -0.51
C TRP A 54 -4.67 -2.30 -0.67
N SER A 55 -4.72 -1.03 -0.25
CA SER A 55 -5.89 -0.19 -0.49
C SER A 55 -5.59 1.29 -0.38
N ARG A 56 -6.47 2.11 -0.98
CA ARG A 56 -6.59 3.55 -0.69
C ARG A 56 -7.80 3.86 0.23
N ASN A 57 -8.66 2.88 0.49
CA ASN A 57 -9.89 3.06 1.28
C ASN A 57 -10.30 1.75 1.97
N MET A 58 -9.92 1.61 3.24
CA MET A 58 -10.21 0.41 4.03
C MET A 58 -11.62 0.40 4.65
N ARG A 59 -12.36 1.52 4.59
CA ARG A 59 -13.65 1.68 5.28
C ARG A 59 -14.68 0.62 4.91
N PRO A 60 -14.87 0.24 3.63
CA PRO A 60 -15.83 -0.80 3.27
C PRO A 60 -15.47 -2.18 3.82
N PHE A 61 -14.21 -2.38 4.24
CA PHE A 61 -13.64 -3.68 4.63
C PHE A 61 -13.52 -3.85 6.15
N ARG A 62 -13.91 -2.86 6.95
CA ARG A 62 -13.72 -2.87 8.43
C ARG A 62 -14.27 -4.11 9.11
N ASP A 63 -15.44 -4.59 8.69
CA ASP A 63 -16.03 -5.78 9.32
C ASP A 63 -15.30 -7.08 8.92
N ASN A 64 -14.74 -7.15 7.72
CA ASN A 64 -13.86 -8.27 7.34
C ASN A 64 -12.58 -8.29 8.18
N LEU A 65 -11.98 -7.14 8.48
CA LEU A 65 -10.80 -7.07 9.35
C LEU A 65 -11.11 -7.55 10.78
N LYS A 66 -12.27 -7.17 11.33
CA LYS A 66 -12.74 -7.71 12.62
C LYS A 66 -12.93 -9.22 12.56
N THR A 67 -13.53 -9.74 11.48
CA THR A 67 -13.70 -11.18 11.29
C THR A 67 -12.36 -11.90 11.27
N LEU A 68 -11.37 -11.39 10.52
CA LEU A 68 -10.02 -11.97 10.48
C LEU A 68 -9.36 -11.95 11.86
N ALA A 69 -9.42 -10.83 12.59
CA ALA A 69 -8.88 -10.73 13.93
C ALA A 69 -9.56 -11.72 14.91
N ASN A 70 -10.88 -11.86 14.85
CA ASN A 70 -11.63 -12.82 15.68
C ASN A 70 -11.29 -14.29 15.36
N LEU A 71 -10.87 -14.56 14.13
CA LEU A 71 -10.38 -15.87 13.69
C LEU A 71 -8.90 -16.10 14.05
N GLY A 72 -8.23 -15.13 14.66
CA GLY A 72 -6.79 -15.19 14.95
C GLY A 72 -5.91 -15.15 13.70
N LEU A 73 -6.44 -14.64 12.58
CA LEU A 73 -5.69 -14.55 11.32
C LEU A 73 -5.00 -13.18 11.23
N PRO A 74 -3.65 -13.14 11.35
CA PRO A 74 -2.92 -11.88 11.31
C PRO A 74 -2.97 -11.29 9.90
N PHE A 75 -2.94 -9.97 9.82
CA PHE A 75 -2.93 -9.26 8.55
C PHE A 75 -2.11 -7.99 8.63
N MET A 76 -1.58 -7.57 7.48
CA MET A 76 -0.97 -6.26 7.30
C MET A 76 -1.61 -5.53 6.12
N VAL A 77 -1.62 -4.20 6.21
CA VAL A 77 -2.22 -3.31 5.24
C VAL A 77 -1.18 -2.37 4.66
N GLN A 78 -0.98 -2.47 3.35
CA GLN A 78 -0.27 -1.56 2.49
C GLN A 78 -1.22 -0.41 2.10
N TYR A 79 -1.25 0.65 2.91
CA TYR A 79 -2.25 1.73 2.77
C TYR A 79 -1.68 2.93 2.02
N THR A 80 -2.20 3.22 0.83
CA THR A 80 -1.75 4.36 0.03
C THR A 80 -2.46 5.66 0.43
N ALA A 81 -1.66 6.66 0.81
CA ALA A 81 -2.11 8.02 1.09
C ALA A 81 -1.05 9.02 0.62
N THR A 82 -1.31 9.71 -0.50
CA THR A 82 -0.39 10.67 -1.13
C THR A 82 -0.79 12.13 -0.88
N ALA A 83 -2.05 12.38 -0.51
CA ALA A 83 -2.63 13.72 -0.34
C ALA A 83 -2.43 14.64 -1.55
N TYR A 84 -2.44 14.07 -2.76
CA TYR A 84 -2.30 14.86 -3.97
C TYR A 84 -3.49 15.79 -4.21
N PRO A 85 -3.27 16.90 -4.94
CA PRO A 85 -4.35 17.72 -5.44
C PRO A 85 -5.42 16.87 -6.14
N ARG A 86 -6.69 17.19 -5.92
CA ARG A 86 -7.85 16.51 -6.52
C ARG A 86 -7.79 16.42 -8.05
N LEU A 87 -7.03 17.31 -8.68
CA LEU A 87 -6.77 17.33 -10.10
C LEU A 87 -6.00 16.08 -10.58
N LEU A 88 -5.09 15.57 -9.75
CA LEU A 88 -4.29 14.39 -10.02
C LEU A 88 -4.95 13.12 -9.47
N GLU A 89 -5.62 13.21 -8.31
CA GLU A 89 -6.33 12.08 -7.69
C GLU A 89 -7.79 12.45 -7.35
N SER A 90 -8.68 12.29 -8.32
CA SER A 90 -10.09 12.70 -8.21
C SER A 90 -10.99 11.68 -7.49
N SER A 91 -10.68 10.38 -7.58
CA SER A 91 -11.55 9.30 -7.09
C SER A 91 -11.09 8.66 -5.77
N VAL A 92 -10.20 9.32 -5.02
CA VAL A 92 -9.67 8.82 -3.74
C VAL A 92 -10.33 9.50 -2.55
N ILE A 93 -10.27 8.88 -1.37
CA ILE A 93 -10.73 9.53 -0.13
C ILE A 93 -9.87 10.76 0.19
N HIS A 94 -10.41 11.68 0.99
CA HIS A 94 -9.63 12.84 1.47
C HIS A 94 -8.46 12.39 2.37
N ALA A 95 -7.39 13.18 2.40
CA ALA A 95 -6.18 12.86 3.15
C ALA A 95 -6.47 12.69 4.65
N GLU A 96 -7.30 13.56 5.23
CA GLU A 96 -7.71 13.52 6.63
C GLU A 96 -8.42 12.21 6.96
N GLN A 97 -9.25 11.73 6.03
CA GLN A 97 -9.94 10.45 6.19
C GLN A 97 -8.96 9.27 6.10
N ALA A 98 -8.01 9.31 5.17
CA ALA A 98 -6.99 8.27 5.05
C ALA A 98 -6.11 8.20 6.31
N ILE A 99 -5.69 9.35 6.84
CA ILE A 99 -4.93 9.45 8.09
C ILE A 99 -5.75 8.87 9.24
N ALA A 100 -7.01 9.28 9.39
CA ALA A 100 -7.88 8.76 10.44
C ALA A 100 -8.06 7.23 10.33
N ASP A 101 -8.23 6.71 9.11
CA ASP A 101 -8.34 5.27 8.87
C ASP A 101 -7.06 4.52 9.22
N ILE A 102 -5.88 5.04 8.85
CA ILE A 102 -4.58 4.43 9.21
C ILE A 102 -4.41 4.38 10.74
N ARG A 103 -4.68 5.49 11.43
CA ARG A 103 -4.58 5.56 12.89
C ARG A 103 -5.55 4.59 13.57
N ASP A 104 -6.78 4.52 13.08
CA ASP A 104 -7.82 3.60 13.60
C ASP A 104 -7.40 2.13 13.46
N LEU A 105 -6.84 1.75 12.30
CA LEU A 105 -6.35 0.40 12.05
C LEU A 105 -5.20 0.03 13.00
N SER A 106 -4.23 0.93 13.16
CA SER A 106 -3.08 0.74 14.05
C SER A 106 -3.50 0.58 15.50
N GLN A 107 -4.40 1.45 15.98
CA GLN A 107 -4.90 1.41 17.37
C GLN A 107 -5.75 0.18 17.68
N LYS A 108 -6.58 -0.27 16.72
CA LYS A 108 -7.52 -1.37 16.95
C LYS A 108 -6.90 -2.75 16.83
N PHE A 109 -5.95 -2.92 15.90
CA PHE A 109 -5.45 -4.23 15.54
C PHE A 109 -4.02 -4.44 16.01
N HIS A 110 -3.08 -3.61 15.55
CA HIS A 110 -1.69 -3.69 15.98
C HIS A 110 -0.91 -2.45 15.50
N PRO A 111 0.08 -1.92 16.26
CA PRO A 111 0.91 -0.80 15.83
C PRO A 111 1.64 -1.02 14.49
N ARG A 112 1.92 -2.29 14.16
CA ARG A 112 2.59 -2.71 12.91
C ARG A 112 1.61 -3.15 11.81
N ALA A 113 0.29 -3.07 12.03
CA ALA A 113 -0.73 -3.54 11.10
C ALA A 113 -0.75 -2.76 9.78
N VAL A 114 -0.22 -1.54 9.74
CA VAL A 114 -0.23 -0.69 8.55
C VAL A 114 1.18 -0.26 8.16
N VAL A 115 1.48 -0.40 6.87
CA VAL A 115 2.61 0.26 6.19
C VAL A 115 2.01 1.39 5.36
N TRP A 116 2.42 2.62 5.64
CA TRP A 116 1.98 3.76 4.84
C TRP A 116 2.68 3.73 3.48
N ARG A 117 1.93 3.97 2.40
CA ARG A 117 2.49 4.10 1.07
C ARG A 117 2.32 5.52 0.56
N TYR A 118 3.45 6.22 0.45
CA TYR A 118 3.54 7.47 -0.29
C TYR A 118 3.97 7.14 -1.73
N ASP A 119 3.06 6.48 -2.43
CA ASP A 119 3.34 5.83 -3.72
C ASP A 119 2.15 5.96 -4.69
N PRO A 120 2.38 6.38 -5.96
CA PRO A 120 3.66 6.80 -6.53
C PRO A 120 3.95 8.29 -6.34
N ILE A 121 5.22 8.65 -6.22
CA ILE A 121 5.76 10.02 -6.33
C ILE A 121 5.68 10.43 -7.81
N LEU A 122 4.94 11.50 -8.10
CA LEU A 122 4.66 11.98 -9.47
C LEU A 122 5.06 13.44 -9.59
N PHE A 123 6.00 13.75 -10.48
CA PHE A 123 6.44 15.13 -10.71
C PHE A 123 5.55 15.86 -11.71
N THR A 124 4.95 16.95 -11.25
CA THR A 124 4.16 17.90 -12.06
C THR A 124 4.40 19.32 -11.58
N ASP A 125 3.87 20.32 -12.30
CA ASP A 125 3.86 21.71 -11.82
C ASP A 125 3.06 21.89 -10.51
N LEU A 126 2.26 20.89 -10.13
CA LEU A 126 1.46 20.89 -8.90
C LEU A 126 2.11 20.08 -7.77
N THR A 127 3.10 19.26 -8.10
CA THR A 127 3.73 18.26 -7.23
C THR A 127 5.22 18.19 -7.54
N ASP A 128 5.91 19.31 -7.38
CA ASP A 128 7.36 19.38 -7.54
C ASP A 128 8.08 18.83 -6.28
N ALA A 129 9.41 18.95 -6.25
CA ALA A 129 10.21 18.46 -5.13
C ALA A 129 9.87 19.18 -3.81
N ASP A 130 9.61 20.49 -3.86
CA ASP A 130 9.28 21.27 -2.66
C ASP A 130 7.89 20.91 -2.11
N PHE A 131 6.90 20.72 -3.00
CA PHE A 131 5.62 20.15 -2.63
C PHE A 131 5.79 18.79 -1.95
N HIS A 132 6.56 17.87 -2.55
CA HIS A 132 6.73 16.54 -1.99
C HIS A 132 7.37 16.57 -0.60
N LYS A 133 8.40 17.40 -0.38
CA LYS A 133 9.01 17.57 0.95
C LYS A 133 7.99 18.06 1.97
N ALA A 134 7.28 19.15 1.66
CA ALA A 134 6.31 19.75 2.58
C ALA A 134 5.14 18.81 2.88
N ASN A 135 4.54 18.23 1.84
CA ASN A 135 3.39 17.34 1.96
C ASN A 135 3.75 16.03 2.67
N PHE A 136 4.93 15.45 2.37
CA PHE A 136 5.40 14.25 3.07
C PHE A 136 5.66 14.53 4.55
N ALA A 137 6.28 15.66 4.90
CA ALA A 137 6.50 16.05 6.29
C ALA A 137 5.19 16.21 7.07
N GLU A 138 4.18 16.85 6.46
CA GLU A 138 2.87 16.98 7.08
C GLU A 138 2.20 15.61 7.33
N LEU A 139 2.25 14.71 6.34
CA LEU A 139 1.70 13.37 6.48
C LEU A 139 2.47 12.54 7.51
N ALA A 140 3.81 12.58 7.47
CA ALA A 140 4.68 11.87 8.41
C ALA A 140 4.41 12.31 9.86
N ALA A 141 4.28 13.63 10.10
CA ALA A 141 3.92 14.15 11.41
C ALA A 141 2.56 13.64 11.90
N LYS A 142 1.54 13.62 11.03
CA LYS A 142 0.19 13.14 11.38
C LYS A 142 0.10 11.62 11.55
N LEU A 143 0.99 10.87 10.89
CA LEU A 143 1.04 9.40 10.94
C LEU A 143 2.06 8.87 11.96
N SER A 144 2.90 9.73 12.52
CA SER A 144 3.87 9.35 13.55
C SER A 144 3.18 8.67 14.74
N GLY A 145 3.77 7.58 15.21
CA GLY A 145 3.24 6.71 16.25
C GLY A 145 2.08 5.80 15.82
N ALA A 146 1.55 5.94 14.61
CA ALA A 146 0.52 5.05 14.05
C ALA A 146 1.08 4.06 13.02
N VAL A 147 2.20 4.40 12.38
CA VAL A 147 2.96 3.52 11.51
C VAL A 147 4.44 3.67 11.85
N ASP A 148 5.23 2.68 11.47
CA ASP A 148 6.68 2.62 11.66
C ASP A 148 7.45 2.48 10.34
N GLU A 149 6.72 2.37 9.22
CA GLU A 149 7.28 2.22 7.88
C GLU A 149 6.47 3.01 6.86
N VAL A 150 7.21 3.65 5.95
CA VAL A 150 6.69 4.29 4.76
C VAL A 150 7.36 3.73 3.51
N CYS A 151 6.56 3.21 2.60
CA CYS A 151 6.99 2.66 1.32
C CYS A 151 6.75 3.70 0.21
N VAL A 152 7.79 3.99 -0.58
CA VAL A 152 7.74 4.97 -1.68
C VAL A 152 8.16 4.34 -3.00
N SER A 153 7.70 4.92 -4.11
CA SER A 153 8.31 4.71 -5.43
C SER A 153 8.02 5.91 -6.32
N PHE A 154 8.81 6.14 -7.37
CA PHE A 154 8.48 7.11 -8.42
C PHE A 154 7.58 6.49 -9.48
N ALA A 155 6.64 7.29 -10.01
CA ALA A 155 5.72 6.88 -11.05
C ALA A 155 6.46 6.32 -12.28
N GLN A 156 6.17 5.07 -12.64
CA GLN A 156 6.70 4.47 -13.87
C GLN A 156 5.92 4.96 -15.09
N ILE A 157 6.62 5.68 -15.96
CA ILE A 157 6.04 6.34 -17.14
C ILE A 157 6.00 5.38 -18.33
N TYR A 158 5.15 4.37 -18.24
CA TYR A 158 4.82 3.49 -19.37
C TYR A 158 4.03 4.23 -20.46
N ARG A 159 3.93 3.63 -21.66
CA ARG A 159 3.17 4.20 -22.79
C ARG A 159 1.74 4.61 -22.41
N LYS A 160 1.03 3.75 -21.67
CA LYS A 160 -0.34 4.03 -21.21
C LYS A 160 -0.38 5.17 -20.18
N THR A 161 0.54 5.16 -19.21
CA THR A 161 0.67 6.23 -18.21
C THR A 161 0.95 7.57 -18.86
N ARG A 162 1.90 7.61 -19.81
CA ARG A 162 2.25 8.80 -20.60
C ARG A 162 1.06 9.37 -21.36
N GLN A 163 0.26 8.53 -22.01
CA GLN A 163 -0.94 8.95 -22.74
C GLN A 163 -2.00 9.52 -21.79
N ASN A 164 -2.31 8.81 -20.70
CA ASN A 164 -3.31 9.25 -19.73
C ASN A 164 -2.90 10.56 -19.04
N LEU A 165 -1.65 10.64 -18.55
CA LEU A 165 -1.12 11.87 -17.95
C LEU A 165 -1.11 13.02 -18.95
N GLY A 166 -0.69 12.78 -20.21
CA GLY A 166 -0.73 13.79 -21.26
C GLY A 166 -2.13 14.35 -21.54
N HIS A 167 -3.15 13.50 -21.55
CA HIS A 167 -4.54 13.95 -21.71
C HIS A 167 -5.02 14.78 -20.52
N ILE A 168 -4.72 14.36 -19.29
CA ILE A 168 -5.12 15.07 -18.08
C ILE A 168 -4.39 16.41 -17.98
N ALA A 169 -3.08 16.40 -18.24
CA ALA A 169 -2.22 17.59 -18.32
C ALA A 169 -2.73 18.61 -19.32
N ALA A 170 -3.05 18.20 -20.55
CA ALA A 170 -3.60 19.08 -21.58
C ALA A 170 -4.99 19.63 -21.18
N ARG A 171 -5.84 18.79 -20.59
CA ARG A 171 -7.19 19.19 -20.16
C ARG A 171 -7.16 20.20 -19.02
N HIS A 172 -6.19 20.09 -18.13
CA HIS A 172 -6.13 20.86 -16.89
C HIS A 172 -4.97 21.86 -16.83
N ASN A 173 -4.27 22.04 -17.95
CA ASN A 173 -3.21 23.03 -18.16
C ASN A 173 -2.08 22.97 -17.12
N PHE A 174 -1.51 21.78 -16.91
CA PHE A 174 -0.27 21.57 -16.15
C PHE A 174 0.72 20.72 -16.95
N ALA A 175 2.01 20.83 -16.67
CA ALA A 175 3.04 19.96 -17.20
C ALA A 175 3.42 18.86 -16.20
N TRP A 176 3.89 17.74 -16.74
CA TRP A 176 4.48 16.65 -15.96
C TRP A 176 5.81 16.26 -16.57
N ARG A 177 6.70 15.74 -15.73
CA ARG A 177 8.01 15.25 -16.16
C ARG A 177 8.40 14.00 -15.40
N ASP A 178 9.37 13.29 -15.95
CA ASP A 178 10.02 12.17 -15.29
C ASP A 178 11.48 12.59 -15.05
N PRO A 179 11.84 13.01 -13.83
CA PRO A 179 13.19 13.44 -13.53
C PRO A 179 14.21 12.32 -13.73
N ASP A 180 15.47 12.69 -13.89
CA ASP A 180 16.55 11.71 -13.88
C ASP A 180 16.80 11.16 -12.47
N TRP A 181 17.63 10.12 -12.38
CA TRP A 181 17.91 9.46 -11.12
C TRP A 181 18.64 10.32 -10.09
N PRO A 182 19.62 11.17 -10.45
CA PRO A 182 20.21 12.13 -9.52
C PRO A 182 19.17 13.01 -8.82
N GLU A 183 18.21 13.57 -9.55
CA GLU A 183 17.17 14.42 -8.95
C GLU A 183 16.20 13.61 -8.07
N LYS A 184 15.80 12.42 -8.53
CA LYS A 184 14.99 11.48 -7.73
C LYS A 184 15.69 11.08 -6.43
N GLN A 185 16.99 10.80 -6.49
CA GLN A 185 17.78 10.42 -5.33
C GLN A 185 17.90 11.56 -4.33
N ALA A 186 18.11 12.79 -4.79
CA ALA A 186 18.13 13.96 -3.91
C ALA A 186 16.80 14.11 -3.15
N LEU A 187 15.65 13.94 -3.82
CA LEU A 187 14.36 13.93 -3.12
C LEU A 187 14.24 12.75 -2.15
N LEU A 188 14.65 11.54 -2.52
CA LEU A 188 14.60 10.38 -1.60
C LEU A 188 15.41 10.60 -0.32
N ASP A 189 16.58 11.23 -0.41
CA ASP A 189 17.43 11.49 0.75
C ASP A 189 16.79 12.51 1.71
N GLU A 190 16.13 13.53 1.17
CA GLU A 190 15.31 14.48 1.95
C GLU A 190 14.12 13.77 2.62
N LEU A 191 13.36 12.97 1.85
CA LEU A 191 12.22 12.22 2.40
C LEU A 191 12.66 11.21 3.47
N ARG A 192 13.85 10.61 3.33
CA ARG A 192 14.42 9.70 4.35
C ARG A 192 14.74 10.43 5.63
N THR A 193 15.29 11.64 5.55
CA THR A 193 15.58 12.49 6.71
C THR A 193 14.28 12.83 7.45
N ILE A 194 13.27 13.30 6.71
CA ILE A 194 11.94 13.59 7.28
C ILE A 194 11.31 12.34 7.90
N ALA A 195 11.40 11.18 7.25
CA ALA A 195 10.88 9.93 7.79
C ALA A 195 11.56 9.57 9.12
N ALA A 196 12.89 9.67 9.18
CA ALA A 196 13.67 9.38 10.39
C ALA A 196 13.31 10.30 11.56
N ASP A 197 13.09 11.60 11.31
CA ASP A 197 12.65 12.57 12.33
C ASP A 197 11.29 12.21 12.96
N HIS A 198 10.48 11.42 12.25
CA HIS A 198 9.18 10.92 12.71
C HIS A 198 9.19 9.44 13.13
N ALA A 199 10.37 8.84 13.31
CA ALA A 199 10.59 7.43 13.62
C ALA A 199 9.99 6.46 12.60
N LEU A 200 9.97 6.85 11.33
CA LEU A 200 9.53 6.03 10.20
C LEU A 200 10.72 5.48 9.43
N ARG A 201 10.70 4.18 9.16
CA ARG A 201 11.62 3.57 8.20
C ARG A 201 11.11 3.81 6.78
N LEU A 202 11.89 4.50 5.94
CA LEU A 202 11.58 4.66 4.52
C LEU A 202 12.11 3.46 3.72
N THR A 203 11.22 2.80 2.98
CA THR A 203 11.55 1.70 2.06
C THR A 203 11.13 2.02 0.62
N ILE A 204 11.81 1.41 -0.35
CA ILE A 204 11.66 1.73 -1.78
C ILE A 204 11.12 0.52 -2.53
N CYS A 205 10.02 0.69 -3.25
CA CYS A 205 9.35 -0.38 -3.97
C CYS A 205 9.84 -0.46 -5.43
N SER A 206 10.51 -1.55 -5.79
CA SER A 206 10.76 -1.97 -7.18
C SER A 206 11.45 -0.93 -8.07
N GLN A 207 12.48 -0.25 -7.55
CA GLN A 207 13.32 0.68 -8.31
C GLN A 207 14.80 0.37 -8.08
N ALA A 208 15.43 -0.31 -9.04
CA ALA A 208 16.75 -0.91 -8.86
C ALA A 208 17.87 0.14 -8.79
N GLU A 209 17.66 1.31 -9.38
CA GLU A 209 18.62 2.40 -9.43
C GLU A 209 18.60 3.27 -8.17
N ALA A 210 17.55 3.16 -7.34
CA ALA A 210 17.42 3.93 -6.12
C ALA A 210 18.35 3.37 -5.04
N LEU A 211 19.07 4.26 -4.34
CA LEU A 211 19.84 3.88 -3.16
C LEU A 211 18.93 3.90 -1.94
N GLY A 212 18.83 2.77 -1.24
CA GLY A 212 18.07 2.64 0.00
C GLY A 212 17.57 1.22 0.27
N ASP A 213 16.76 1.10 1.32
CA ASP A 213 16.20 -0.18 1.73
C ASP A 213 15.09 -0.64 0.79
N PRO A 214 15.13 -1.88 0.26
CA PRO A 214 14.05 -2.41 -0.55
C PRO A 214 12.81 -2.68 0.31
N ALA A 215 11.64 -2.30 -0.20
CA ALA A 215 10.37 -2.60 0.44
C ALA A 215 10.03 -4.09 0.36
N GLN A 216 9.52 -4.64 1.46
CA GLN A 216 8.97 -5.99 1.51
C GLN A 216 7.45 -5.91 1.56
N CYS A 217 6.81 -5.88 0.39
CA CYS A 217 5.35 -5.70 0.35
C CYS A 217 4.58 -6.86 1.00
N ILE A 218 5.18 -8.06 1.01
CA ILE A 218 4.73 -9.25 1.74
C ILE A 218 5.83 -9.60 2.74
N ASP A 219 5.65 -9.18 4.00
CA ASP A 219 6.66 -9.28 5.05
C ASP A 219 6.22 -10.30 6.12
N ALA A 220 6.86 -11.46 6.11
CA ALA A 220 6.57 -12.53 7.07
C ALA A 220 7.02 -12.18 8.49
N HIS A 221 8.08 -11.37 8.64
CA HIS A 221 8.55 -10.93 9.96
C HIS A 221 7.54 -9.94 10.56
N ARG A 222 7.11 -8.94 9.80
CA ARG A 222 6.06 -8.02 10.26
C ARG A 222 4.76 -8.76 10.60
N LEU A 223 4.36 -9.73 9.77
CA LEU A 223 3.19 -10.56 10.09
C LEU A 223 3.41 -11.40 11.36
N SER A 224 4.62 -11.90 11.60
CA SER A 224 4.96 -12.63 12.84
C SER A 224 4.84 -11.73 14.07
N ASP A 225 5.31 -10.49 13.97
CA ASP A 225 5.19 -9.50 15.05
C ASP A 225 3.72 -9.22 15.39
N ILE A 226 2.87 -9.09 14.35
CA ILE A 226 1.42 -8.88 14.52
C ILE A 226 0.76 -10.12 15.12
N ALA A 227 1.20 -11.31 14.73
CA ALA A 227 0.63 -12.58 15.16
C ALA A 227 1.04 -12.96 16.60
N GLY A 228 2.20 -12.47 17.07
CA GLY A 228 2.80 -12.90 18.34
C GLY A 228 3.44 -14.29 18.29
N TYR A 229 3.62 -14.87 17.10
CA TYR A 229 4.30 -16.13 16.87
C TYR A 229 5.00 -16.13 15.51
N GLU A 230 5.99 -17.01 15.35
CA GLU A 230 6.77 -17.09 14.12
C GLU A 230 5.95 -17.64 12.95
N ILE A 231 5.85 -16.84 11.87
CA ILE A 231 5.31 -17.26 10.59
C ILE A 231 6.47 -17.65 9.68
N VAL A 232 6.75 -18.96 9.65
CA VAL A 232 7.69 -19.54 8.69
C VAL A 232 6.97 -19.64 7.35
N ALA A 233 6.99 -18.55 6.58
CA ALA A 233 6.36 -18.47 5.28
C ALA A 233 6.92 -19.55 4.35
N ARG A 234 6.29 -20.72 4.29
CA ARG A 234 6.52 -21.69 3.21
C ARG A 234 6.17 -20.94 1.94
N GLN A 235 7.13 -20.86 1.02
CA GLN A 235 7.22 -20.03 -0.20
C GLN A 235 6.04 -20.11 -1.21
N ILE A 236 4.85 -20.53 -0.80
CA ILE A 236 3.64 -20.53 -1.61
C ILE A 236 2.92 -19.22 -1.33
N ARG A 237 3.08 -18.28 -2.27
CA ARG A 237 2.30 -17.03 -2.32
C ARG A 237 1.12 -17.27 -3.24
N LYS A 238 -0.10 -17.00 -2.79
CA LYS A 238 -1.27 -17.00 -3.67
C LYS A 238 -1.89 -15.61 -3.67
N THR A 239 -1.99 -15.07 -4.88
CA THR A 239 -2.56 -13.74 -5.13
C THR A 239 -4.01 -13.90 -5.51
N LEU A 240 -4.90 -13.21 -4.82
CA LEU A 240 -6.31 -13.08 -5.21
C LEU A 240 -6.45 -12.03 -6.31
#